data_AF-A0A240C3F8-F1
#
_entry.id   AF-A0A240C3F8-F1
#
_cell.length_a   1.000
_cell.length_b   1.000
_cell.length_c   1.000
_cell.angle_alpha   90.00
_cell.angle_beta   90.00
_cell.angle_gamma   90.00
#
_symmetry.space_group_name_H-M   'P 1'
#
loop_
_entity.id
_entity.type
_entity.pdbx_description
1 polymer ?
#
loop_
_entity_poly.entity_id
_entity_poly.type
_entity_poly.pdbx_seq_one_letter_code
_entity_poly.pdbx_strand_id
1 'polypeptide(L)' 'MMILILGLLYAILMIAVGVNEIYFYTTGKSEFLTSLTLTFSGSMLLVAFVWQLSAKVKK' A
#
# COMPACT_ATOMS: atom_id res chain seq x y z
N MET A 1 -17.30 -3.65 -3.26
CA MET A 1 -16.20 -2.70 -3.52
C MET A 1 -15.36 -2.41 -2.28
N MET A 2 -15.99 -2.05 -1.15
CA MET A 2 -15.29 -1.72 0.11
C MET A 2 -14.39 -2.83 0.66
N ILE A 3 -14.84 -4.10 0.64
CA ILE A 3 -14.04 -5.25 1.10
C ILE A 3 -12.80 -5.51 0.23
N LEU A 4 -12.90 -5.34 -1.09
CA LEU A 4 -11.74 -5.46 -1.99
C LEU A 4 -10.71 -4.36 -1.74
N ILE A 5 -11.18 -3.13 -1.49
CA ILE A 5 -10.35 -1.98 -1.16
C ILE A 5 -9.61 -2.23 0.15
N LEU A 6 -10.31 -2.68 1.20
CA LEU A 6 -9.71 -3.02 2.49
C LEU A 6 -8.69 -4.14 2.38
N GLY A 7 -8.98 -5.19 1.60
CA GLY A 7 -8.05 -6.29 1.35
C GLY A 7 -6.77 -5.84 0.63
N LEU A 8 -6.90 -4.94 -0.35
CA LEU A 8 -5.75 -4.43 -1.10
C LEU A 8 -4.92 -3.46 -0.24
N LEU A 9 -5.56 -2.64 0.60
CA LEU A 9 -4.89 -1.78 1.58
C LEU A 9 -4.10 -2.61 2.58
N TYR A 10 -4.70 -3.68 3.09
CA TYR A 10 -4.05 -4.61 4.00
C TYR A 10 -2.84 -5.30 3.35
N ALA A 11 -2.98 -5.75 2.10
CA ALA A 11 -1.87 -6.36 1.36
C ALA A 11 -0.68 -5.40 1.19
N ILE A 12 -0.93 -4.13 0.83
CA ILE A 12 0.12 -3.10 0.70
C ILE A 12 0.81 -2.88 2.05
N LEU A 13 0.05 -2.84 3.14
CA LEU A 13 0.58 -2.65 4.49
C LEU A 13 1.46 -3.84 4.92
N MET A 14 1.03 -5.07 4.64
CA MET A 14 1.82 -6.28 4.94
C MET A 14 3.11 -6.34 4.11
N ILE A 15 3.09 -5.90 2.85
CA ILE A 15 4.30 -5.80 2.02
C ILE A 15 5.26 -4.76 2.60
N ALA A 16 4.76 -3.59 2.98
CA ALA A 16 5.59 -2.53 3.54
C ALA A 16 6.24 -2.94 4.87
N VAL A 17 5.48 -3.57 5.77
CA VAL A 17 6.00 -4.11 7.04
C VAL A 17 7.05 -5.18 6.78
N GLY A 18 6.78 -6.13 5.87
CA GLY A 18 7.73 -7.19 5.53
C GLY A 18 9.05 -6.67 4.95
N VAL A 19 9.00 -5.69 4.06
CA VAL A 19 10.21 -5.05 3.51
C VAL A 19 11.02 -4.37 4.62
N ASN A 20 10.35 -3.68 5.55
CA ASN A 20 11.00 -3.02 6.67
C ASN A 20 11.65 -4.03 7.64
N GLU A 21 10.97 -5.14 7.95
CA GLU A 21 11.52 -6.19 8.81
C GLU A 21 12.72 -6.90 8.18
N ILE A 22 12.66 -7.25 6.90
CA ILE A 22 13.79 -7.87 6.17
C ILE A 22 15.00 -6.94 6.20
N TYR A 23 14.78 -5.64 5.97
CA TYR A 23 15.86 -4.67 5.99
C TYR A 23 16.43 -4.47 7.40
N PHE A 24 15.57 -4.39 8.42
CA PHE A 24 15.97 -4.28 9.82
C PHE A 24 16.78 -5.49 10.28
N TYR A 25 16.35 -6.70 9.90
CA TYR A 25 17.07 -7.93 10.20
C TYR A 25 18.46 -7.97 9.55
N THR A 26 18.59 -7.43 8.34
CA THR A 26 19.83 -7.48 7.55
C THR A 26 20.83 -6.39 7.94
N THR A 27 20.36 -5.19 8.27
CA THR A 27 21.22 -4.01 8.47
C THR A 27 21.25 -3.51 9.92
N GLY A 28 20.36 -4.02 10.78
CA GLY A 28 20.13 -3.51 12.14
C GLY A 28 19.50 -2.11 12.19
N LYS A 29 19.11 -1.54 11.05
CA LYS A 29 18.53 -0.19 10.92
C LYS A 29 17.14 -0.27 10.33
N SER A 30 16.25 0.59 10.81
CA SER A 30 14.87 0.67 10.32
C SER A 30 14.79 1.52 9.06
N GLU A 31 14.20 0.99 7.99
CA GLU A 31 13.85 1.72 6.76
C GLU A 31 12.43 2.24 6.83
N PHE A 32 12.08 2.84 7.97
CA PHE A 32 10.75 3.36 8.23
C PHE A 32 10.29 4.34 7.14
N LEU A 33 11.18 5.21 6.65
CA LEU A 33 10.86 6.16 5.59
C LEU A 33 10.54 5.47 4.25
N THR A 34 11.28 4.42 3.89
CA THR A 34 11.06 3.65 2.66
C THR A 34 9.76 2.85 2.74
N SER A 35 9.49 2.25 3.91
CA SER A 35 8.23 1.55 4.17
C SER A 35 7.02 2.48 4.19
N LEU A 36 7.18 3.69 4.75
CA LEU A 36 6.14 4.74 4.76
C LEU A 36 5.83 5.23 3.35
N THR A 37 6.85 5.53 2.55
CA THR A 37 6.68 5.97 1.15
C THR A 37 6.09 4.87 0.26
N LEU A 38 6.44 3.61 0.49
CA LEU A 38 5.83 2.46 -0.18
C LEU A 38 4.34 2.34 0.16
N THR A 39 3.99 2.47 1.45
CA THR A 39 2.59 2.43 1.89
C THR A 39 1.78 3.59 1.31
N PHE A 40 2.36 4.80 1.28
CA PHE A 40 1.72 6.01 0.74
C PHE A 40 1.48 5.90 -0.76
N SER A 41 2.49 5.45 -1.53
CA SER A 41 2.37 5.27 -2.98
C SER A 41 1.35 4.18 -3.34
N GLY A 42 1.36 3.05 -2.64
CA GLY A 42 0.39 1.98 -2.83
C GLY A 42 -1.05 2.43 -2.55
N SER A 43 -1.28 3.19 -1.47
CA SER A 43 -2.60 3.72 -1.15
C SER A 43 -3.07 4.80 -2.14
N MET A 44 -2.17 5.64 -2.65
CA MET A 44 -2.48 6.64 -3.68
C MET A 44 -2.92 5.99 -5.01
N LEU A 45 -2.24 4.91 -5.43
CA LEU A 45 -2.63 4.10 -6.58
C LEU A 45 -4.02 3.48 -6.41
N LEU A 46 -4.32 3.00 -5.20
CA LEU A 46 -5.60 2.40 -4.84
C LEU A 46 -6.74 3.44 -4.97
N VAL A 47 -6.53 4.66 -4.47
CA VAL A 47 -7.49 5.77 -4.64
C VAL A 47 -7.70 6.11 -6.12
N ALA A 48 -6.63 6.19 -6.90
CA ALA A 48 -6.72 6.45 -8.34
C ALA A 48 -7.51 5.35 -9.09
N PHE A 49 -7.29 4.08 -8.74
CA PHE A 49 -8.03 2.96 -9.30
C PHE A 49 -9.52 3.00 -8.96
N VAL A 50 -9.85 3.26 -7.70
CA VAL A 50 -11.25 3.39 -7.25
C VAL A 50 -11.93 4.57 -7.95
N TRP A 51 -11.21 5.69 -8.12
CA TRP A 51 -11.71 6.86 -8.83
C TRP A 51 -12.02 6.54 -10.30
N GLN A 52 -11.10 5.91 -11.02
CA GLN A 52 -11.28 5.50 -12.42
C GLN A 52 -12.46 4.52 -12.58
N LEU A 53 -12.58 3.53 -11.70
CA LEU A 53 -13.70 2.58 -11.72
C LEU A 53 -15.03 3.28 -11.44
N SER A 54 -15.09 4.17 -10.45
CA SER A 54 -16.29 4.94 -10.13
C SER A 54 -16.72 5.87 -11.27
N ALA A 55 -15.76 6.51 -11.94
CA ALA A 55 -16.01 7.38 -13.09
C ALA A 55 -16.54 6.61 -14.32
N LYS A 56 -16.05 5.38 -14.55
CA LYS A 56 -16.56 4.52 -15.63
C LYS A 56 -17.96 3.97 -15.37
N VAL A 57 -18.31 3.69 -14.11
CA VAL A 57 -19.63 3.15 -13.74
C VAL A 57 -20.74 4.21 -13.80
N LYS A 58 -20.39 5.50 -13.75
CA LYS A 58 -21.34 6.63 -13.89
C LYS A 58 -21.67 6.99 -15.35
N LYS A 59 -21.07 6.33 -16.34
CA LYS A 59 -21.34 6.53 -17.78
C LYS A 59 -22.15 5.35 -18.32
#